data_AF-A0A089MW19-F1
#
_entry.id   AF-A0A089MW19-F1
#
_cell.length_a   1.000
_cell.length_b   1.000
_cell.length_c   1.000
_cell.angle_alpha   90.00
_cell.angle_beta   90.00
_cell.angle_gamma   90.00
#
_symmetry.space_group_name_H-M   'P 1'
#
loop_
_entity.id
_entity.type
_entity.pdbx_description
1 polymer ?
#
loop_
_entity_poly.entity_id
_entity_poly.type
_entity_poly.pdbx_seq_one_letter_code
_entity_poly.pdbx_strand_id
1 'polypeptide(L)'
;IDVAGIVLPIPYTGFKAIRAGLLTEPYLQAQRVNQHKTAYDDIVLDERTFRRIEQHKHSGHMCEYLSRSIAPEIYGHLDVKKALLLLLIGGVTKEMGDGMRIRGDINICL
;
A
#
# COMPACT_ATOMS: atom_id res chain seq x y z
N ILE A 1 3.41 10.20 -0.17
CA ILE A 1 4.41 10.67 0.81
C ILE A 1 3.68 11.68 1.67
N ASP A 2 3.79 11.58 2.99
CA ASP A 2 3.27 12.59 3.89
C ASP A 2 4.43 13.44 4.37
N VAL A 3 4.33 14.75 4.18
CA VAL A 3 5.38 15.70 4.56
C VAL A 3 4.82 16.60 5.64
N ALA A 4 5.42 16.53 6.83
CA ALA A 4 5.13 17.43 7.93
C ALA A 4 6.27 18.46 8.03
N GLY A 5 5.91 19.71 8.27
CA GLY A 5 6.87 20.80 8.24
C GLY A 5 6.27 22.12 8.72
N ILE A 6 7.04 23.18 8.58
CA ILE A 6 6.65 24.54 8.97
C ILE A 6 6.38 25.33 7.70
N VAL A 7 5.22 25.98 7.62
CA VAL A 7 4.92 26.90 6.52
C VAL A 7 5.57 28.24 6.81
N LEU A 8 6.41 28.71 5.89
CA LEU A 8 7.15 29.96 6.02
C LEU A 8 6.88 30.84 4.79
N PRO A 9 6.77 32.17 4.95
CA PRO A 9 6.68 33.09 3.82
C PRO A 9 8.06 33.35 3.23
N ILE A 10 8.17 33.40 1.90
CA ILE A 10 9.31 34.01 1.21
C ILE A 10 8.95 35.48 0.97
N PRO A 11 9.60 36.43 1.67
CA PRO A 11 9.40 37.84 1.39
C PRO A 11 10.03 38.19 0.05
N TYR A 12 9.31 38.90 -0.81
CA TYR A 12 9.92 39.50 -2.00
C TYR A 12 10.87 40.62 -1.58
N THR A 13 12.03 40.70 -2.23
CA THR A 13 13.04 41.75 -1.99
C THR A 13 13.25 42.61 -3.24
N GLY A 14 13.81 43.82 -3.06
CA GLY A 14 14.14 44.74 -4.16
C GLY A 14 12.92 45.24 -4.96
N PHE A 15 13.08 45.47 -6.26
CA PHE A 15 12.01 45.98 -7.13
C PHE A 15 10.76 45.08 -7.21
N LYS A 16 10.92 43.78 -6.91
CA LYS A 16 9.79 42.84 -6.81
C LYS A 16 8.92 43.10 -5.56
N ALA A 17 9.52 43.54 -4.45
CA ALA A 17 8.81 43.90 -3.23
C ALA A 17 7.87 45.10 -3.44
N ILE A 18 8.33 46.11 -4.19
CA ILE A 18 7.57 47.34 -4.47
C ILE A 18 6.29 47.03 -5.28
N ARG A 19 6.32 46.02 -6.15
CA ARG A 19 5.15 45.59 -6.95
C ARG A 19 4.25 44.59 -6.22
N ALA A 20 4.81 43.74 -5.37
CA ALA A 20 4.09 42.67 -4.68
C ALA A 20 3.32 43.15 -3.43
N GLY A 21 3.69 44.30 -2.86
CA GLY A 21 3.02 44.83 -1.66
C GLY A 21 3.20 43.89 -0.46
N LEU A 22 2.09 43.45 0.15
CA LEU A 22 2.07 42.52 1.29
C LEU A 22 1.98 41.04 0.88
N LEU A 23 2.04 40.74 -0.42
CA LEU A 23 1.99 39.36 -0.90
C LEU A 23 3.29 38.65 -0.54
N THR A 24 3.18 37.45 0.03
CA THR A 24 4.30 36.55 0.27
C THR A 24 3.96 35.18 -0.30
N GLU A 25 4.90 34.55 -1.01
CA GLU A 25 4.77 33.16 -1.45
C GLU A 25 5.06 32.24 -0.26
N PRO A 26 4.09 31.44 0.24
CA PRO A 26 4.38 30.47 1.26
C PRO A 26 5.12 29.27 0.67
N TYR A 27 6.12 28.76 1.39
CA TYR A 27 6.73 27.46 1.14
C TYR A 27 6.64 26.61 2.40
N LEU A 28 6.59 25.29 2.21
CA LEU A 28 6.65 24.33 3.31
C LEU A 28 8.09 23.89 3.51
N GLN A 29 8.71 24.29 4.61
CA GLN A 29 9.98 23.73 5.05
C GLN A 29 9.71 22.36 5.68
N ALA A 30 10.03 21.30 4.95
CA ALA A 30 9.87 19.92 5.41
C ALA A 30 10.77 19.65 6.62
N GLN A 31 10.17 19.10 7.69
CA GLN A 31 10.87 18.67 8.91
C GLN A 31 10.85 17.14 9.03
N ARG A 32 9.74 16.52 8.64
CA ARG A 32 9.56 15.07 8.65
C ARG A 32 8.90 14.62 7.34
N VAL A 33 9.47 13.59 6.73
CA VAL A 33 8.93 12.98 5.51
C VAL A 33 8.64 11.52 5.79
N ASN A 34 7.37 11.14 5.70
CA ASN A 34 6.94 9.76 5.74
C ASN A 34 6.75 9.27 4.31
N GLN A 35 7.51 8.26 3.92
CA GLN A 35 7.33 7.59 2.64
C GLN A 35 6.34 6.44 2.82
N HIS A 36 5.25 6.45 2.05
CA HIS A 36 4.18 5.44 2.15
C HIS A 36 4.43 4.26 1.22
N LYS A 37 5.29 4.45 0.22
CA LYS A 37 5.76 3.40 -0.68
C LYS A 37 7.14 2.97 -0.22
N THR A 38 7.24 2.50 1.02
CA THR A 38 8.28 1.54 1.32
C THR A 38 7.96 0.29 0.52
N ALA A 39 8.98 -0.41 0.03
CA ALA A 39 8.80 -1.73 -0.56
C ALA A 39 7.90 -2.57 0.37
N TYR A 40 7.15 -3.51 -0.21
CA TYR A 40 6.13 -4.36 0.42
C TYR A 40 6.53 -4.99 1.78
N ASP A 41 7.82 -4.99 2.11
CA ASP A 41 8.44 -5.55 3.32
C ASP A 41 8.12 -4.81 4.63
N ASP A 42 7.75 -3.52 4.61
CA ASP A 42 7.54 -2.73 5.85
C ASP A 42 6.06 -2.56 6.25
N ILE A 43 5.23 -3.58 6.04
CA ILE A 43 3.93 -3.63 6.73
C ILE A 43 4.21 -3.90 8.21
N VAL A 44 4.28 -2.83 9.01
CA VAL A 44 4.30 -2.94 10.47
C VAL A 44 2.97 -3.55 10.92
N LEU A 45 3.00 -4.84 11.24
CA LEU A 45 1.84 -5.55 11.77
C LEU A 45 1.56 -5.04 13.19
N ASP A 46 0.53 -4.21 13.31
CA ASP A 46 0.01 -3.79 14.62
C ASP A 46 -0.44 -5.02 15.44
N GLU A 47 -0.28 -4.95 16.76
CA GLU A 47 -0.58 -6.05 17.69
C GLU A 47 -2.07 -6.47 17.59
N ARG A 48 -2.95 -5.49 17.34
CA ARG A 48 -4.39 -5.75 17.14
C ARG A 48 -4.64 -6.58 15.89
N THR A 49 -3.92 -6.28 14.80
CA THR A 49 -4.02 -7.01 13.53
C THR A 49 -3.53 -8.45 13.73
N PHE A 50 -2.40 -8.63 14.43
CA PHE A 50 -1.86 -9.95 14.74
C PHE A 50 -2.85 -10.81 15.54
N ARG A 51 -3.47 -10.24 16.59
CA ARG A 51 -4.49 -10.95 17.38
C ARG A 51 -5.69 -11.41 16.53
N ARG A 52 -6.14 -10.58 15.58
CA ARG A 52 -7.23 -10.95 14.66
C ARG A 52 -6.82 -12.10 13.73
N ILE A 53 -5.58 -12.11 13.24
CA ILE A 53 -5.06 -13.20 12.41
C ILE A 53 -5.08 -14.52 13.19
N GLU A 54 -4.56 -14.54 14.42
CA GLU A 54 -4.51 -15.74 15.26
C GLU A 54 -5.91 -16.27 15.61
N GLN A 55 -6.88 -15.39 15.88
CA GLN A 55 -8.27 -15.79 16.12
C GLN A 55 -8.89 -16.56 14.94
N HIS A 56 -8.55 -16.19 13.71
CA HIS A 56 -9.15 -16.78 12.50
C HIS A 56 -8.35 -17.96 11.94
N LYS A 57 -7.13 -18.20 12.43
CA LYS A 57 -6.23 -19.26 11.96
C LYS A 57 -6.82 -20.66 12.03
N HIS A 58 -7.61 -20.95 13.07
CA HIS A 58 -8.20 -22.27 13.31
C HIS A 58 -9.58 -22.49 12.68
N SER A 59 -10.14 -21.49 11.99
CA SER A 59 -11.52 -21.54 11.48
C SER A 59 -11.75 -22.53 10.32
N GLY A 60 -10.69 -23.05 9.68
CA GLY A 60 -10.76 -24.04 8.59
C GLY A 60 -11.35 -23.53 7.27
N HIS A 61 -12.12 -22.45 7.29
CA HIS A 61 -12.86 -21.92 6.14
C HIS A 61 -12.33 -20.55 5.65
N MET A 62 -11.07 -20.22 5.96
CA MET A 62 -10.50 -18.89 5.70
C MET A 62 -10.53 -18.50 4.22
N CYS A 63 -10.16 -19.40 3.30
CA CYS A 63 -10.18 -19.11 1.87
C CYS A 63 -11.59 -18.74 1.36
N GLU A 64 -12.61 -19.45 1.84
CA GLU A 64 -13.99 -19.16 1.47
C GLU A 64 -14.43 -17.82 2.06
N TYR A 65 -14.15 -17.58 3.33
CA TYR A 65 -14.45 -16.32 4.00
C TYR A 65 -13.82 -15.12 3.29
N LEU A 66 -12.52 -15.18 2.97
CA LEU A 66 -11.82 -14.12 2.26
C LEU A 66 -12.33 -13.93 0.83
N SER A 67 -12.68 -15.02 0.13
CA SER A 67 -13.23 -14.92 -1.23
C SER A 67 -14.57 -14.17 -1.29
N ARG A 68 -15.39 -14.24 -0.22
CA ARG A 68 -16.64 -13.48 -0.13
C ARG A 68 -16.41 -11.97 0.05
N SER A 69 -15.27 -11.58 0.61
CA SER A 69 -14.86 -10.18 0.74
C SER A 69 -14.33 -9.58 -0.57
N ILE A 70 -14.05 -10.40 -1.59
CA ILE A 70 -13.65 -9.92 -2.93
C ILE A 70 -14.89 -9.57 -3.74
N ALA A 71 -14.98 -8.30 -4.18
CA ALA A 71 -16.11 -7.75 -4.92
C ALA A 71 -17.47 -8.15 -4.29
N PRO A 72 -17.73 -7.78 -3.03
CA PRO A 72 -18.93 -8.20 -2.29
C PRO A 72 -20.24 -7.76 -2.95
N GLU A 73 -20.19 -6.76 -3.83
CA GLU A 73 -21.33 -6.25 -4.59
C GLU A 73 -21.83 -7.23 -5.67
N ILE A 74 -21.01 -8.23 -6.05
CA ILE A 74 -21.36 -9.23 -7.07
C ILE A 74 -21.79 -10.53 -6.39
N TYR A 75 -23.01 -10.98 -6.65
CA TYR A 75 -23.50 -12.28 -6.17
C TYR A 75 -22.96 -13.44 -7.02
N GLY A 76 -22.65 -14.58 -6.39
CA GLY A 76 -22.16 -15.79 -7.06
C GLY A 76 -20.67 -15.74 -7.43
N HIS A 77 -20.29 -16.51 -8.45
CA HIS A 77 -18.92 -16.62 -9.00
C HIS A 77 -17.82 -16.86 -7.95
N LEU A 78 -18.12 -17.68 -6.94
CA LEU A 78 -17.22 -17.90 -5.81
C LEU A 78 -15.86 -18.45 -6.26
N ASP A 79 -15.84 -19.30 -7.29
CA ASP A 79 -14.60 -19.90 -7.79
C ASP A 79 -13.71 -18.89 -8.52
N VAL A 80 -14.30 -17.94 -9.27
CA VAL A 80 -13.57 -16.82 -9.86
C VAL A 80 -12.99 -15.92 -8.78
N LYS A 81 -13.76 -15.61 -7.73
CA LYS A 81 -13.30 -14.81 -6.59
C LYS A 81 -12.18 -15.51 -5.81
N LYS A 82 -12.25 -16.83 -5.64
CA LYS A 82 -11.16 -17.64 -5.06
C LYS A 82 -9.91 -17.59 -5.94
N ALA A 83 -10.05 -17.67 -7.27
CA ALA A 83 -8.92 -17.57 -8.19
C ALA A 83 -8.25 -16.19 -8.11
N LEU A 84 -9.02 -15.11 -8.03
CA LEU A 84 -8.50 -13.75 -7.80
C LEU A 84 -7.85 -13.60 -6.42
N LEU A 85 -8.40 -14.23 -5.38
CA LEU A 85 -7.76 -14.25 -4.06
C LEU A 85 -6.38 -14.91 -4.12
N LEU A 86 -6.25 -16.06 -4.79
CA LEU A 86 -4.97 -16.75 -4.98
C LEU A 86 -3.99 -15.93 -5.83
N LEU A 87 -4.49 -15.17 -6.81
CA LEU A 87 -3.68 -14.24 -7.60
C LEU A 87 -3.07 -13.13 -6.72
N LEU A 88 -3.84 -12.58 -5.78
CA LEU A 88 -3.37 -11.53 -4.86
C LEU A 88 -2.39 -12.06 -3.81
N ILE A 89 -2.60 -13.29 -3.32
CA ILE A 89 -1.66 -13.95 -2.40
C ILE A 89 -0.36 -14.31 -3.13
N GLY A 90 -0.47 -14.68 -4.41
CA GLY A 90 0.64 -15.14 -5.22
C GLY A 90 1.17 -16.49 -4.78
N GLY A 91 2.34 -16.86 -5.29
CA GLY A 91 3.04 -18.08 -4.91
C GLY A 91 4.52 -17.81 -4.67
N VAL A 92 5.21 -18.81 -4.13
CA VAL A 92 6.62 -18.68 -3.78
C VAL A 92 7.47 -18.99 -5.01
N THR A 93 8.24 -18.01 -5.48
CA THR A 93 9.27 -18.25 -6.50
C THR A 93 10.37 -19.14 -5.91
N LYS A 94 10.74 -20.19 -6.62
CA LYS A 94 11.74 -21.17 -6.18
C LYS A 94 13.00 -21.05 -7.02
N GLU A 95 14.14 -21.03 -6.35
CA GLU A 95 15.45 -21.10 -6.98
C GLU A 95 15.98 -22.52 -6.85
N MET A 96 16.39 -23.09 -7.97
CA MET A 96 16.91 -24.45 -8.06
C MET A 96 18.44 -24.42 -7.93
N GLY A 97 19.04 -25.54 -7.50
CA GLY A 97 20.49 -25.61 -7.24
C GLY A 97 21.39 -25.38 -8.47
N ASP A 98 20.82 -25.36 -9.67
CA ASP A 98 21.47 -25.07 -10.95
C ASP A 98 21.37 -23.58 -11.37
N GLY A 99 20.74 -22.72 -10.55
CA GLY A 99 20.54 -21.31 -10.85
C GLY A 99 19.25 -21.00 -11.64
N MET A 100 18.44 -21.99 -11.98
CA MET A 100 17.13 -21.78 -12.61
C MET A 100 16.11 -21.25 -11.59
N ARG A 101 15.22 -20.34 -12.01
CA ARG A 101 14.13 -19.81 -11.19
C ARG A 101 12.77 -20.25 -11.72
N ILE A 102 11.97 -20.89 -10.88
CA ILE A 102 10.58 -21.24 -11.17
C ILE A 102 9.69 -20.15 -10.58
N ARG A 103 8.96 -19.44 -11.46
CA ARG A 103 8.06 -18.35 -11.07
C ARG A 103 6.93 -18.87 -10.17
N GLY A 104 6.70 -18.16 -9.06
CA GLY A 104 5.60 -18.46 -8.13
C GLY A 104 4.28 -17.75 -8.46
N ASP A 105 4.30 -16.65 -9.21
CA ASP A 105 3.08 -15.91 -9.51
C ASP A 105 2.22 -16.57 -10.58
N ILE A 106 0.91 -16.42 -10.42
CA ILE A 106 -0.11 -17.00 -11.28
C ILE A 106 -0.59 -15.92 -12.25
N ASN A 107 -0.88 -16.28 -13.51
CA ASN A 107 -1.57 -15.40 -14.45
C ASN A 107 -2.93 -16.02 -14.77
N ILE A 108 -3.98 -15.21 -14.72
CA ILE A 108 -5.36 -15.64 -15.02
C ILE A 108 -5.89 -14.79 -16.18
N CYS A 109 -6.54 -15.44 -17.14
CA CYS A 109 -7.34 -14.81 -18.18
C CYS A 109 -8.79 -15.27 -17.97
N LEU A 110 -9.74 -14.33 -18.03
CA LEU A 110 -11.18 -14.56 -17.77
C LEU A 110 -12.00 -14.30 -19.02
#